data_AF-A0A7C4A152-F1
#
_entry.id   AF-A0A7C4A152-F1
#
_cell.length_a   1.000
_cell.length_b   1.000
_cell.length_c   1.000
_cell.angle_alpha   90.00
_cell.angle_beta   90.00
_cell.angle_gamma   90.00
#
_symmetry.space_group_name_H-M   'P 1'
#
loop_
_entity.id
_entity.type
_entity.pdbx_description
1 polymer ?
#
loop_
_entity_poly.entity_id
_entity_poly.type
_entity_poly.pdbx_seq_one_letter_code
_entity_poly.pdbx_strand_id
1 'polypeptide(L)'
;MAVNKKKPEVLAAINAGLKAVKESGEYDKIYEKWFGKKEAKSAATEAAKAAEEDPCAYGGELKSIEAVDDLTVKFTLCYPDVAFLAKIAFSAFSIHPSEQMEAEKGGGKMLEKPIGTGPYQIVEWKRGENITFKRFDDYWGEKAKTPNLIFRWSTESAQRTLELQAGTVDGIDNPGPEDFKTIQADPNLKLYPREGFNIFYIGFNTAYPPFDNEKVRQAIAMGIDRKRIVENFYPPVGSEV
;
A
#
# COMPACT_ATOMS: atom_id res chain seq x y z
N MET A 1 4.90 -4.69 -12.13
CA MET A 1 6.30 -4.95 -11.72
C MET A 1 6.97 -5.82 -12.79
N ALA A 2 8.23 -5.55 -13.10
CA ALA A 2 9.04 -6.39 -14.00
C ALA A 2 10.39 -6.69 -13.35
N VAL A 3 10.94 -7.89 -13.58
CA VAL A 3 12.20 -8.34 -12.93
C VAL A 3 13.14 -9.02 -13.92
N ASN A 4 14.42 -9.02 -13.59
CA ASN A 4 15.46 -9.67 -14.35
C ASN A 4 15.50 -11.19 -14.03
N LYS A 5 15.33 -12.05 -15.04
CA LYS A 5 15.35 -13.51 -14.89
C LYS A 5 16.74 -14.07 -14.60
N LYS A 6 17.82 -13.30 -14.82
CA LYS A 6 19.20 -13.71 -14.51
C LYS A 6 19.53 -13.67 -13.01
N LYS A 7 18.55 -13.30 -12.17
CA LYS A 7 18.65 -13.18 -10.71
C LYS A 7 17.72 -14.20 -10.04
N PRO A 8 18.08 -15.50 -10.04
CA PRO A 8 17.19 -16.56 -9.60
C PRO A 8 16.74 -16.42 -8.14
N GLU A 9 17.56 -15.85 -7.27
CA GLU A 9 17.26 -15.55 -5.87
C GLU A 9 16.14 -14.51 -5.72
N VAL A 10 16.17 -13.43 -6.52
CA VAL A 10 15.14 -12.39 -6.54
C VAL A 10 13.83 -12.95 -7.10
N LEU A 11 13.93 -13.72 -8.19
CA LEU A 11 12.79 -14.39 -8.82
C LEU A 11 12.12 -15.38 -7.85
N ALA A 12 12.92 -16.18 -7.13
CA ALA A 12 12.43 -17.12 -6.11
C ALA A 12 11.78 -16.39 -4.93
N ALA A 13 12.32 -15.25 -4.52
CA ALA A 13 11.72 -14.44 -3.46
C ALA A 13 10.36 -13.88 -3.86
N ILE A 14 10.26 -13.28 -5.04
CA ILE A 14 9.02 -12.73 -5.57
C ILE A 14 7.98 -13.83 -5.80
N ASN A 15 8.37 -14.96 -6.40
CA ASN A 15 7.45 -16.07 -6.63
C ASN A 15 6.94 -16.65 -5.31
N ALA A 16 7.78 -16.76 -4.28
CA ALA A 16 7.33 -17.24 -2.97
C ALA A 16 6.37 -16.25 -2.31
N GLY A 17 6.64 -14.94 -2.38
CA GLY A 17 5.71 -13.93 -1.88
C GLY A 17 4.36 -13.96 -2.61
N LEU A 18 4.37 -14.04 -3.94
CA LEU A 18 3.15 -14.15 -4.74
C LEU A 18 2.39 -15.46 -4.48
N LYS A 19 3.10 -16.57 -4.30
CA LYS A 19 2.53 -17.87 -3.95
C LYS A 19 1.86 -17.81 -2.58
N ALA A 20 2.53 -17.24 -1.57
CA ALA A 20 1.96 -17.07 -0.24
C ALA A 20 0.68 -16.21 -0.27
N VAL A 21 0.69 -15.11 -1.03
CA VAL A 21 -0.51 -14.27 -1.22
C VAL A 21 -1.63 -15.07 -1.89
N LYS A 22 -1.35 -15.78 -2.99
CA LYS A 22 -2.37 -16.55 -3.73
C LYS A 22 -2.91 -17.77 -2.98
N GLU A 23 -2.06 -18.50 -2.28
CA GLU A 23 -2.44 -19.73 -1.57
C GLU A 23 -3.13 -19.46 -0.24
N SER A 24 -2.95 -18.25 0.33
CA SER A 24 -3.71 -17.85 1.52
C SER A 24 -5.23 -17.93 1.28
N GLY A 25 -5.68 -17.64 0.04
CA GLY A 25 -7.10 -17.50 -0.31
C GLY A 25 -7.84 -16.51 0.60
N GLU A 26 -7.08 -15.72 1.35
CA GLU A 26 -7.56 -14.94 2.49
C GLU A 26 -8.05 -13.60 2.00
N TYR A 27 -7.35 -13.03 1.01
CA TYR A 27 -7.75 -11.81 0.34
C TYR A 27 -9.14 -11.92 -0.33
N ASP A 28 -9.38 -12.95 -1.14
CA ASP A 28 -10.67 -13.10 -1.85
C ASP A 28 -11.84 -13.35 -0.87
N LYS A 29 -11.59 -14.15 0.18
CA LYS A 29 -12.56 -14.42 1.25
C LYS A 29 -12.87 -13.17 2.07
N ILE A 30 -11.86 -12.36 2.38
CA ILE A 30 -12.00 -11.07 3.07
C ILE A 30 -12.73 -10.09 2.14
N TYR A 31 -12.36 -10.04 0.87
CA TYR A 31 -12.91 -9.08 -0.08
C TYR A 31 -14.41 -9.29 -0.30
N GLU A 32 -14.84 -10.51 -0.60
CA GLU A 32 -16.28 -10.79 -0.75
C GLU A 32 -17.06 -10.64 0.55
N LYS A 33 -16.49 -11.08 1.68
CA LYS A 33 -17.14 -11.00 2.99
C LYS A 33 -17.37 -9.56 3.44
N TRP A 34 -16.46 -8.64 3.12
CA TRP A 34 -16.46 -7.29 3.68
C TRP A 34 -16.87 -6.18 2.70
N PHE A 35 -16.57 -6.34 1.41
CA PHE A 35 -16.79 -5.29 0.41
C PHE A 35 -17.89 -5.63 -0.61
N GLY A 36 -18.57 -6.77 -0.43
CA GLY A 36 -19.83 -7.07 -1.10
C GLY A 36 -20.95 -6.08 -0.71
N LYS A 37 -21.00 -4.94 -1.43
CA LYS A 37 -22.02 -3.86 -1.40
C LYS A 37 -22.44 -3.32 -0.02
N LYS A 38 -21.85 -2.18 0.37
CA LYS A 38 -22.57 -0.95 0.80
C LYS A 38 -21.61 0.23 1.00
N GLU A 39 -22.04 1.41 0.55
CA GLU A 39 -21.31 2.68 0.64
C GLU A 39 -21.33 3.27 2.06
N ALA A 40 -20.25 3.97 2.47
CA ALA A 40 -20.20 4.77 3.70
C ALA A 40 -19.44 6.10 3.47
N LYS A 41 -19.95 7.18 4.09
CA LYS A 41 -19.43 8.56 4.07
C LYS A 41 -18.61 8.88 5.33
N SER A 42 -17.56 9.69 5.19
CA SER A 42 -16.59 10.03 6.24
C SER A 42 -16.87 11.36 6.97
N ALA A 43 -16.59 11.42 8.28
CA ALA A 43 -16.50 12.64 9.08
C ALA A 43 -15.35 12.50 10.10
N ALA A 44 -14.22 13.19 9.88
CA ALA A 44 -12.96 12.90 10.58
C ALA A 44 -12.38 14.08 11.39
N THR A 45 -13.11 15.18 11.63
CA THR A 45 -12.46 16.41 12.12
C THR A 45 -12.96 16.94 13.46
N GLU A 46 -14.05 16.41 14.03
CA GLU A 46 -14.53 16.85 15.37
C GLU A 46 -14.03 15.99 16.54
N ALA A 47 -13.30 14.92 16.22
CA ALA A 47 -12.93 13.86 17.14
C ALA A 47 -12.08 14.29 18.36
N ALA A 48 -11.09 15.14 18.14
CA ALA A 48 -10.00 15.29 19.10
C ALA A 48 -10.37 15.99 20.44
N LYS A 49 -11.59 16.54 20.58
CA LYS A 49 -12.02 17.25 21.80
C LYS A 49 -13.10 16.53 22.64
N ALA A 50 -13.71 15.46 22.12
CA ALA A 50 -14.86 14.81 22.77
C ALA A 50 -14.50 13.62 23.68
N ALA A 51 -13.23 13.24 23.76
CA ALA A 51 -12.78 12.00 24.40
C ALA A 51 -12.83 11.99 25.95
N GLU A 52 -13.21 13.08 26.63
CA GLU A 52 -13.19 13.14 28.11
C GLU A 52 -14.52 12.79 28.81
N GLU A 53 -15.67 12.77 28.13
CA GLU A 53 -16.96 12.41 28.77
C GLU A 53 -17.69 11.22 28.13
N ASP A 54 -17.40 10.91 26.86
CA ASP A 54 -17.76 9.64 26.22
C ASP A 54 -16.60 9.22 25.30
N PRO A 55 -15.88 8.12 25.60
CA PRO A 55 -14.76 7.66 24.78
C PRO A 55 -15.16 7.32 23.33
N CYS A 56 -16.45 7.26 23.02
CA CYS A 56 -16.97 7.03 21.68
C CYS A 56 -17.46 8.30 20.97
N ALA A 57 -17.54 9.45 21.65
CA ALA A 57 -18.02 10.71 21.06
C ALA A 57 -17.04 11.34 20.07
N TYR A 58 -15.78 10.88 20.02
CA TYR A 58 -14.81 11.31 19.02
C TYR A 58 -15.11 10.81 17.60
N GLY A 59 -16.12 9.95 17.42
CA GLY A 59 -16.51 9.43 16.10
C GLY A 59 -15.54 8.41 15.50
N GLY A 60 -14.59 7.92 16.30
CA GLY A 60 -13.77 6.77 15.93
C GLY A 60 -14.30 5.45 16.49
N GLU A 61 -13.60 4.37 16.14
CA GLU A 61 -14.01 2.99 16.38
C GLU A 61 -13.60 2.46 17.77
N LEU A 62 -12.50 2.98 18.32
CA LEU A 62 -11.82 2.39 19.46
C LEU A 62 -12.27 3.06 20.76
N LYS A 63 -12.83 2.25 21.69
CA LYS A 63 -13.17 2.69 23.05
C LYS A 63 -11.96 2.59 23.99
N SER A 64 -11.24 1.47 23.97
CA SER A 64 -10.04 1.29 24.79
C SER A 64 -9.08 0.27 24.16
N ILE A 65 -7.79 0.41 24.51
CA ILE A 65 -6.73 -0.58 24.25
C ILE A 65 -6.05 -0.84 25.58
N GLU A 66 -6.05 -2.10 26.02
CA GLU A 66 -5.61 -2.51 27.35
C GLU A 66 -4.54 -3.60 27.22
N ALA A 67 -3.41 -3.43 27.91
CA ALA A 67 -2.49 -4.54 28.16
C ALA A 67 -3.07 -5.37 29.31
N VAL A 68 -3.56 -6.57 29.01
CA VAL A 68 -4.08 -7.51 30.02
C VAL A 68 -2.91 -8.16 30.75
N ASP A 69 -1.84 -8.47 30.00
CA ASP A 69 -0.53 -8.93 30.47
C ASP A 69 0.54 -8.62 29.39
N ASP A 70 1.78 -9.07 29.61
CA ASP A 70 2.92 -8.81 28.73
C ASP A 70 2.74 -9.30 27.28
N LEU A 71 1.88 -10.28 27.03
CA LEU A 71 1.67 -10.89 25.71
C LEU A 71 0.21 -10.83 25.24
N THR A 72 -0.67 -10.15 25.98
CA THR A 72 -2.11 -10.09 25.70
C THR A 72 -2.59 -8.65 25.65
N VAL A 73 -3.04 -8.22 24.46
CA VAL A 73 -3.67 -6.91 24.25
C VAL A 73 -5.16 -7.09 23.98
N LYS A 74 -5.99 -6.32 24.67
CA LYS A 74 -7.45 -6.29 24.50
C LYS A 74 -7.88 -4.96 23.89
N PHE A 75 -8.59 -5.04 22.78
CA PHE A 75 -9.25 -3.90 22.13
C PHE A 75 -10.73 -3.92 22.48
N THR A 76 -11.25 -2.79 22.96
CA THR A 76 -12.69 -2.58 23.15
C THR A 76 -13.16 -1.60 22.08
N LEU A 77 -14.17 -1.98 21.30
CA LEU A 77 -14.73 -1.13 20.24
C LEU A 77 -15.97 -0.38 20.74
N CYS A 78 -16.22 0.79 20.16
CA CYS A 78 -17.41 1.59 20.41
C CYS A 78 -18.66 0.96 19.81
N TYR A 79 -18.52 0.29 18.68
CA TYR A 79 -19.58 -0.45 18.00
C TYR A 79 -19.02 -1.71 17.34
N PRO A 80 -19.85 -2.71 17.01
CA PRO A 80 -19.36 -3.91 16.34
C PRO A 80 -18.79 -3.60 14.95
N ASP A 81 -17.48 -3.76 14.80
CA ASP A 81 -16.81 -3.68 13.51
C ASP A 81 -16.24 -5.03 13.09
N VAL A 82 -16.92 -5.58 12.10
CA VAL A 82 -16.64 -6.89 11.57
C VAL A 82 -15.32 -6.89 10.77
N ALA A 83 -14.92 -5.76 10.19
CA ALA A 83 -13.67 -5.61 9.45
C ALA A 83 -12.45 -5.27 10.34
N PHE A 84 -12.62 -5.21 11.66
CA PHE A 84 -11.58 -4.76 12.59
C PHE A 84 -10.25 -5.51 12.42
N LEU A 85 -10.29 -6.84 12.27
CA LEU A 85 -9.09 -7.66 12.07
C LEU A 85 -8.31 -7.27 10.79
N ALA A 86 -9.02 -6.96 9.70
CA ALA A 86 -8.38 -6.50 8.47
C ALA A 86 -7.79 -5.09 8.63
N LYS A 87 -8.45 -4.23 9.42
CA LYS A 87 -7.97 -2.87 9.71
C LYS A 87 -6.67 -2.88 10.53
N ILE A 88 -6.58 -3.71 11.57
CA ILE A 88 -5.36 -3.79 12.40
C ILE A 88 -4.19 -4.50 11.70
N ALA A 89 -4.45 -5.22 10.60
CA ALA A 89 -3.40 -5.76 9.73
C ALA A 89 -2.82 -4.70 8.76
N PHE A 90 -3.42 -3.51 8.70
CA PHE A 90 -2.96 -2.44 7.82
C PHE A 90 -1.68 -1.77 8.37
N SER A 91 -0.85 -1.24 7.47
CA SER A 91 0.46 -0.66 7.85
C SER A 91 0.38 0.50 8.85
N ALA A 92 -0.76 1.19 8.92
CA ALA A 92 -1.03 2.23 9.91
C ALA A 92 -1.03 1.72 11.37
N PHE A 93 -1.20 0.42 11.58
CA PHE A 93 -1.14 -0.25 12.89
C PHE A 93 0.20 -0.96 13.14
N SER A 94 1.25 -0.59 12.40
CA SER A 94 2.60 -1.11 12.65
C SER A 94 3.03 -0.85 14.10
N ILE A 95 3.60 -1.87 14.75
CA ILE A 95 4.01 -1.78 16.15
C ILE A 95 5.37 -1.08 16.26
N HIS A 96 5.43 -0.06 17.10
CA HIS A 96 6.62 0.73 17.37
C HIS A 96 7.15 0.50 18.79
N PRO A 97 8.48 0.61 19.02
CA PRO A 97 9.04 0.51 20.37
C PRO A 97 8.53 1.65 21.26
N SER A 98 7.95 1.32 22.41
CA SER A 98 7.44 2.29 23.38
C SER A 98 8.53 3.26 23.84
N GLU A 99 9.75 2.77 24.09
CA GLU A 99 10.89 3.61 24.50
C GLU A 99 11.19 4.72 23.49
N GLN A 100 11.14 4.42 22.18
CA GLN A 100 11.34 5.42 21.14
C GLN A 100 10.16 6.41 21.09
N MET A 101 8.93 5.90 21.20
CA MET A 101 7.72 6.74 21.22
C MET A 101 7.74 7.75 22.37
N GLU A 102 8.09 7.31 23.58
CA GLU A 102 8.18 8.16 24.77
C GLU A 102 9.32 9.17 24.66
N ALA A 103 10.51 8.74 24.20
CA ALA A 103 11.66 9.61 24.05
C ALA A 103 11.43 10.73 23.02
N GLU A 104 10.70 10.42 21.94
CA GLU A 104 10.45 11.35 20.83
C GLU A 104 9.10 12.08 20.92
N LYS A 105 8.26 11.72 21.90
CA LYS A 105 6.93 12.31 22.16
C LYS A 105 6.03 12.33 20.91
N GLY A 106 6.12 11.30 20.08
CA GLY A 106 5.36 11.19 18.82
C GLY A 106 5.75 12.22 17.74
N GLY A 107 6.93 12.84 17.83
CA GLY A 107 7.44 13.75 16.80
C GLY A 107 7.86 13.04 15.52
N GLY A 108 8.06 13.80 14.44
CA GLY A 108 8.45 13.26 13.12
C GLY A 108 9.86 12.65 13.04
N LYS A 109 10.65 12.65 14.11
CA LYS A 109 12.01 12.08 14.15
C LYS A 109 12.01 10.56 13.96
N MET A 110 10.94 9.88 14.37
CA MET A 110 10.78 8.43 14.19
C MET A 110 10.73 8.07 12.71
N LEU A 111 10.24 9.00 11.87
CA LEU A 111 10.23 8.81 10.42
C LEU A 111 11.65 8.86 9.83
N GLU A 112 12.61 9.50 10.50
CA GLU A 112 14.00 9.58 10.02
C GLU A 112 14.81 8.33 10.41
N LYS A 113 14.46 7.70 11.54
CA LYS A 113 15.10 6.49 12.05
C LYS A 113 14.05 5.49 12.52
N PRO A 114 13.28 4.89 11.61
CA PRO A 114 12.22 3.98 12.00
C PRO A 114 12.83 2.70 12.56
N ILE A 115 12.38 2.32 13.75
CA ILE A 115 12.69 1.05 14.39
C ILE A 115 11.42 0.20 14.35
N GLY A 116 11.57 -1.06 13.94
CA GLY A 116 10.49 -2.03 13.87
C GLY A 116 11.01 -3.45 13.96
N THR A 117 10.11 -4.43 13.84
CA THR A 117 10.40 -5.85 14.03
C THR A 117 10.45 -6.64 12.71
N GLY A 118 10.53 -5.94 11.57
CA GLY A 118 10.49 -6.54 10.23
C GLY A 118 11.78 -7.27 9.80
N PRO A 119 11.75 -7.94 8.64
CA PRO A 119 12.86 -8.79 8.16
C PRO A 119 14.07 -8.00 7.62
N TYR A 120 13.99 -6.67 7.55
CA TYR A 120 15.03 -5.78 7.10
C TYR A 120 15.20 -4.60 8.06
N GLN A 121 16.44 -4.09 8.14
CA GLN A 121 16.80 -2.88 8.87
C GLN A 121 17.28 -1.83 7.88
N ILE A 122 16.90 -0.57 8.08
CA ILE A 122 17.44 0.54 7.30
C ILE A 122 18.92 0.72 7.65
N VAL A 123 19.75 0.79 6.61
CA VAL A 123 21.16 1.15 6.68
C VAL A 123 21.33 2.65 6.42
N GLU A 124 20.68 3.15 5.37
CA GLU A 124 20.79 4.53 4.93
C GLU A 124 19.53 4.96 4.18
N TRP A 125 19.11 6.21 4.36
CA TRP A 125 18.09 6.84 3.52
C TRP A 125 18.60 8.17 2.97
N LYS A 126 18.91 8.19 1.67
CA LYS A 126 19.19 9.41 0.91
C LYS A 126 17.89 9.93 0.30
N ARG A 127 17.30 10.95 0.92
CA ARG A 127 15.99 11.50 0.51
C ARG A 127 16.00 11.90 -0.96
N GLY A 128 15.03 11.38 -1.72
CA GLY A 128 14.89 11.63 -3.15
C GLY A 128 15.81 10.78 -4.06
N GLU A 129 16.72 9.99 -3.50
CA GLU A 129 17.69 9.19 -4.29
C GLU A 129 17.56 7.67 -4.06
N ASN A 130 17.83 7.18 -2.85
CA ASN A 130 17.64 5.76 -2.51
C ASN A 130 17.46 5.50 -1.01
N ILE A 131 16.92 4.33 -0.68
CA ILE A 131 16.91 3.77 0.67
C ILE A 131 17.53 2.37 0.62
N THR A 132 18.52 2.17 1.48
CA THR A 132 19.29 0.93 1.57
C THR A 132 18.92 0.19 2.84
N PHE A 133 18.63 -1.09 2.67
CA PHE A 133 18.29 -2.03 3.74
C PHE A 133 19.28 -3.18 3.79
N LYS A 134 19.53 -3.69 4.99
CA LYS A 134 20.19 -4.97 5.23
C LYS A 134 19.23 -5.93 5.91
N ARG A 135 19.35 -7.22 5.66
CA ARG A 135 18.54 -8.24 6.33
C ARG A 135 18.74 -8.18 7.84
N PHE A 136 17.66 -8.37 8.59
CA PHE A 136 17.71 -8.59 10.03
C PHE A 136 17.87 -10.10 10.31
N ASP A 137 19.06 -10.54 10.69
CA ASP A 137 19.34 -11.96 10.86
C ASP A 137 18.61 -12.58 12.07
N ASP A 138 18.19 -11.77 13.04
CA ASP A 138 17.40 -12.21 14.22
C ASP A 138 15.88 -12.02 14.02
N TYR A 139 15.43 -11.85 12.78
CA TYR A 139 13.99 -11.77 12.48
C TYR A 139 13.27 -13.05 12.94
N TRP A 140 12.15 -12.85 13.64
CA TRP A 140 11.38 -13.90 14.30
C TRP A 140 10.66 -14.84 13.32
N GLY A 141 10.45 -14.42 12.07
CA GLY A 141 9.78 -15.19 11.02
C GLY A 141 10.72 -15.73 9.94
N GLU A 142 10.21 -15.92 8.72
CA GLU A 142 11.05 -16.30 7.57
C GLU A 142 12.02 -15.18 7.23
N LYS A 143 13.32 -15.46 7.32
CA LYS A 143 14.37 -14.49 7.02
C LYS A 143 14.29 -14.02 5.58
N ALA A 144 14.65 -12.76 5.36
CA ALA A 144 14.70 -12.23 4.01
C ALA A 144 15.68 -13.02 3.12
N LYS A 145 15.28 -13.26 1.87
CA LYS A 145 16.05 -14.09 0.95
C LYS A 145 17.29 -13.40 0.41
N THR A 146 17.31 -12.08 0.36
CA THR A 146 18.48 -11.30 -0.05
C THR A 146 19.14 -10.65 1.17
N PRO A 147 20.49 -10.53 1.18
CA PRO A 147 21.20 -9.90 2.29
C PRO A 147 21.00 -8.38 2.31
N ASN A 148 20.84 -7.76 1.13
CA ASN A 148 20.61 -6.34 0.96
C ASN A 148 19.39 -6.11 0.07
N LEU A 149 18.73 -4.97 0.26
CA LEU A 149 17.64 -4.49 -0.56
C LEU A 149 17.80 -2.97 -0.73
N ILE A 150 17.80 -2.50 -1.96
CA ILE A 150 17.95 -1.07 -2.28
C ILE A 150 16.74 -0.66 -3.10
N PHE A 151 15.97 0.30 -2.61
CA PHE A 151 14.99 1.00 -3.44
C PHE A 151 15.59 2.31 -3.92
N ARG A 152 15.66 2.48 -5.24
CA ARG A 152 16.13 3.71 -5.88
C ARG A 152 14.96 4.42 -6.56
N TRP A 153 14.88 5.74 -6.39
CA TRP A 153 13.90 6.54 -7.11
C TRP A 153 14.42 6.88 -8.52
N SER A 154 13.56 6.70 -9.52
CA SER A 154 13.77 7.13 -10.90
C SER A 154 12.42 7.55 -11.45
N THR A 155 12.27 8.81 -11.87
CA THR A 155 10.97 9.37 -12.29
C THR A 155 10.54 8.82 -13.64
N GLU A 156 11.46 8.73 -14.60
CA GLU A 156 11.15 8.33 -15.97
C GLU A 156 10.98 6.81 -16.10
N SER A 157 9.82 6.37 -16.61
CA SER A 157 9.51 4.94 -16.84
C SER A 157 10.47 4.28 -17.81
N ALA A 158 10.72 4.95 -18.95
CA ALA A 158 11.62 4.45 -19.98
C ALA A 158 13.04 4.21 -19.43
N GLN A 159 13.54 5.09 -18.56
CA GLN A 159 14.84 4.90 -17.91
C GLN A 159 14.85 3.66 -17.02
N ARG A 160 13.80 3.44 -16.21
CA ARG A 160 13.68 2.22 -15.38
C ARG A 160 13.73 0.96 -16.24
N THR A 161 13.02 0.95 -17.38
CA THR A 161 13.02 -0.18 -18.32
C THR A 161 14.40 -0.44 -18.90
N LEU A 162 15.12 0.61 -19.33
CA LEU A 162 16.49 0.49 -19.84
C LEU A 162 17.47 -0.06 -18.80
N GLU A 163 17.38 0.41 -17.55
CA GLU A 163 18.19 -0.10 -16.44
C GLU A 163 17.91 -1.59 -16.15
N LEU A 164 16.64 -2.00 -16.24
CA LEU A 164 16.25 -3.39 -16.09
C LEU A 164 16.83 -4.28 -17.19
N GLN A 165 16.74 -3.83 -18.45
CA GLN A 165 17.32 -4.54 -19.61
C GLN A 165 18.85 -4.63 -19.52
N ALA A 166 19.50 -3.55 -19.08
CA ALA A 166 20.94 -3.51 -18.84
C ALA A 166 21.36 -4.39 -17.64
N GLY A 167 20.42 -4.77 -16.77
CA GLY A 167 20.67 -5.55 -15.56
C GLY A 167 21.36 -4.75 -14.45
N THR A 168 21.30 -3.41 -14.49
CA THR A 168 21.79 -2.55 -13.43
C THR A 168 20.82 -2.47 -12.25
N VAL A 169 19.59 -2.93 -12.43
CA VAL A 169 18.59 -3.18 -11.38
C VAL A 169 18.00 -4.57 -11.53
N ASP A 170 17.59 -5.17 -10.41
CA ASP A 170 16.99 -6.51 -10.40
C ASP A 170 15.48 -6.49 -10.70
N GLY A 171 14.81 -5.37 -10.46
CA GLY A 171 13.39 -5.18 -10.75
C GLY A 171 12.95 -3.72 -10.72
N ILE A 172 11.83 -3.45 -11.37
CA ILE A 172 11.21 -2.13 -11.46
C ILE A 172 9.72 -2.20 -11.13
N ASP A 173 9.20 -1.12 -10.56
CA ASP A 173 7.77 -0.89 -10.47
C ASP A 173 7.31 0.18 -11.46
N ASN A 174 6.00 0.19 -11.72
CA ASN A 174 5.32 1.12 -12.62
C ASN A 174 5.97 1.23 -14.01
N PRO A 175 6.14 0.14 -14.78
CA PRO A 175 6.61 0.24 -16.17
C PRO A 175 5.66 1.13 -16.98
N GLY A 176 6.19 1.88 -17.94
CA GLY A 176 5.37 2.73 -18.82
C GLY A 176 4.46 1.87 -19.70
N PRO A 177 3.24 2.31 -20.05
CA PRO A 177 2.31 1.56 -20.90
C PRO A 177 2.94 1.05 -22.21
N GLU A 178 3.80 1.86 -22.82
CA GLU A 178 4.57 1.57 -24.03
C GLU A 178 5.61 0.45 -23.85
N ASP A 179 6.17 0.32 -22.65
CA ASP A 179 7.26 -0.61 -22.35
C ASP A 179 6.77 -2.05 -22.08
N PHE A 180 5.47 -2.25 -21.86
CA PHE A 180 4.92 -3.57 -21.54
C PHE A 180 5.26 -4.61 -22.62
N LYS A 181 5.09 -4.25 -23.90
CA LYS A 181 5.40 -5.15 -25.03
C LYS A 181 6.89 -5.45 -25.10
N THR A 182 7.74 -4.43 -24.90
CA THR A 182 9.19 -4.56 -24.87
C THR A 182 9.65 -5.53 -23.78
N ILE A 183 9.13 -5.37 -22.56
CA ILE A 183 9.46 -6.23 -21.41
C ILE A 183 8.96 -7.66 -21.64
N GLN A 184 7.77 -7.85 -22.21
CA GLN A 184 7.22 -9.18 -22.48
C GLN A 184 7.99 -9.92 -23.58
N ALA A 185 8.50 -9.20 -24.57
CA ALA A 185 9.28 -9.77 -25.68
C ALA A 185 10.72 -10.14 -25.26
N ASP A 186 11.26 -9.55 -24.19
CA ASP A 186 12.62 -9.84 -23.74
C ASP A 186 12.69 -11.21 -23.02
N PRO A 187 13.45 -12.18 -23.55
CA PRO A 187 13.56 -13.51 -22.93
C PRO A 187 14.22 -13.46 -21.55
N ASN A 188 14.98 -12.41 -21.23
CA ASN A 188 15.66 -12.21 -19.95
C ASN A 188 14.80 -11.50 -18.91
N LEU A 189 13.63 -10.96 -19.27
CA LEU A 189 12.77 -10.24 -18.34
C LEU A 189 11.47 -11.00 -18.09
N LYS A 190 10.89 -10.80 -16.91
CA LYS A 190 9.56 -11.31 -16.57
C LYS A 190 8.67 -10.17 -16.10
N LEU A 191 7.57 -9.94 -16.82
CA LEU A 191 6.50 -9.07 -16.38
C LEU A 191 5.59 -9.81 -15.40
N TYR A 192 5.36 -9.21 -14.24
CA TYR A 192 4.40 -9.66 -13.24
C TYR A 192 3.19 -8.73 -13.23
N PRO A 193 2.07 -9.12 -13.87
CA PRO A 193 0.83 -8.38 -13.76
C PRO A 193 0.30 -8.50 -12.32
N ARG A 194 -0.27 -7.41 -11.82
CA ARG A 194 -0.99 -7.34 -10.55
C ARG A 194 -2.34 -6.69 -10.84
N GLU A 195 -3.41 -7.27 -10.32
CA GLU A 195 -4.69 -6.58 -10.28
C GLU A 195 -4.56 -5.40 -9.31
N GLY A 196 -4.86 -4.21 -9.81
CA GLY A 196 -4.76 -2.99 -9.01
C GLY A 196 -5.90 -2.94 -8.01
N PHE A 197 -5.58 -2.85 -6.72
CA PHE A 197 -6.58 -2.48 -5.71
C PHE A 197 -6.73 -0.96 -5.64
N ASN A 198 -7.11 -0.34 -6.76
CA ASN A 198 -7.29 1.10 -6.87
C ASN A 198 -8.44 1.45 -7.83
N ILE A 199 -8.88 2.70 -7.76
CA ILE A 199 -9.87 3.27 -8.67
C ILE A 199 -9.40 4.67 -9.08
N PHE A 200 -9.47 4.97 -10.37
CA PHE A 200 -9.28 6.32 -10.88
C PHE A 200 -10.65 6.98 -11.05
N TYR A 201 -10.86 8.14 -10.42
CA TYR A 201 -12.12 8.86 -10.50
C TYR A 201 -11.91 10.37 -10.51
N ILE A 202 -12.92 11.08 -11.00
CA ILE A 202 -13.02 12.53 -10.89
C ILE A 202 -14.00 12.83 -9.76
N GLY A 203 -13.48 13.36 -8.65
CA GLY A 203 -14.29 13.81 -7.53
C GLY A 203 -14.82 15.23 -7.77
N PHE A 204 -16.08 15.46 -7.43
CA PHE A 204 -16.67 16.80 -7.42
C PHE A 204 -16.84 17.29 -5.99
N ASN A 205 -16.37 18.51 -5.70
CA ASN A 205 -16.68 19.16 -4.44
C ASN A 205 -18.09 19.75 -4.49
N THR A 206 -19.06 19.05 -3.89
CA THR A 206 -20.48 19.43 -3.95
C THR A 206 -20.84 20.65 -3.09
N ALA A 207 -19.89 21.23 -2.36
CA ALA A 207 -20.11 22.44 -1.57
C ALA A 207 -19.95 23.73 -2.41
N TYR A 208 -19.42 23.64 -3.63
CA TYR A 208 -19.11 24.80 -4.46
C TYR A 208 -19.91 24.80 -5.77
N PRO A 209 -20.56 25.91 -6.14
CA PRO A 209 -21.15 26.07 -7.46
C PRO A 209 -20.11 25.97 -8.59
N PRO A 210 -20.45 25.39 -9.75
CA PRO A 210 -21.75 24.81 -10.11
C PRO A 210 -21.85 23.30 -9.76
N PHE A 211 -20.91 22.75 -8.99
CA PHE A 211 -20.86 21.32 -8.66
C PHE A 211 -21.80 20.90 -7.53
N ASP A 212 -22.43 21.86 -6.84
CA ASP A 212 -23.56 21.65 -5.94
C ASP A 212 -24.78 21.09 -6.69
N ASN A 213 -24.97 21.48 -7.96
CA ASN A 213 -26.02 20.96 -8.82
C ASN A 213 -25.70 19.55 -9.36
N GLU A 214 -26.53 18.56 -9.01
CA GLU A 214 -26.38 17.18 -9.47
C GLU A 214 -26.40 17.05 -11.00
N LYS A 215 -27.26 17.80 -11.69
CA LYS A 215 -27.37 17.72 -13.16
C LYS A 215 -26.09 18.17 -13.86
N VAL A 216 -25.34 19.11 -13.27
CA VAL A 216 -24.03 19.52 -13.79
C VAL A 216 -23.04 18.37 -13.68
N ARG A 217 -23.00 17.67 -12.53
CA ARG A 217 -22.12 16.51 -12.33
C ARG A 217 -22.48 15.36 -13.27
N GLN A 218 -23.78 15.08 -13.44
CA GLN A 218 -24.26 14.07 -14.39
C GLN A 218 -23.88 14.42 -15.84
N ALA A 219 -24.05 15.67 -16.26
CA ALA A 219 -23.69 16.12 -17.60
C ALA A 219 -22.18 15.95 -17.87
N ILE A 220 -21.33 16.32 -16.92
CA ILE A 220 -19.87 16.11 -17.03
C ILE A 220 -19.55 14.61 -17.09
N ALA A 221 -20.16 13.80 -16.22
CA ALA A 221 -19.94 12.37 -16.19
C ALA A 221 -20.34 11.67 -17.50
N MET A 222 -21.41 12.13 -18.17
CA MET A 222 -21.84 11.65 -19.49
C MET A 222 -20.95 12.16 -20.62
N GLY A 223 -20.32 13.32 -20.46
CA GLY A 223 -19.41 13.91 -21.44
C GLY A 223 -18.00 13.30 -21.46
N ILE A 224 -17.65 12.49 -20.45
CA ILE A 224 -16.33 11.84 -20.36
C ILE A 224 -16.37 10.47 -21.02
N ASP A 225 -15.59 10.31 -22.09
CA ASP A 225 -15.35 9.01 -22.72
C ASP A 225 -14.30 8.21 -21.93
N ARG A 226 -14.77 7.50 -20.89
CA ARG A 226 -13.92 6.68 -20.01
C ARG A 226 -13.21 5.56 -20.79
N LYS A 227 -13.89 4.96 -21.76
CA LYS A 227 -13.34 3.89 -22.59
C LYS A 227 -12.15 4.38 -23.38
N ARG A 228 -12.28 5.52 -24.05
CA ARG A 228 -11.18 6.15 -24.80
C ARG A 228 -10.00 6.54 -23.90
N ILE A 229 -10.25 6.92 -22.65
CA ILE A 229 -9.16 7.20 -21.69
C ILE A 229 -8.41 5.92 -21.36
N VAL A 230 -9.12 4.84 -20.99
CA VAL A 230 -8.50 3.55 -20.66
C VAL A 230 -7.71 3.00 -21.85
N GLU A 231 -8.30 2.98 -23.04
CA GLU A 231 -7.67 2.42 -24.24
C GLU A 231 -6.39 3.17 -24.67
N ASN A 232 -6.31 4.48 -24.45
CA ASN A 232 -5.19 5.29 -24.92
C ASN A 232 -4.07 5.46 -23.88
N PHE A 233 -4.38 5.40 -22.58
CA PHE A 233 -3.44 5.79 -21.52
C PHE A 233 -3.13 4.69 -20.50
N TYR A 234 -3.92 3.61 -20.47
CA TYR A 234 -3.76 2.55 -19.47
C TYR A 234 -3.35 1.23 -20.12
N PRO A 235 -2.65 0.35 -19.39
CA PRO A 235 -2.33 -0.98 -19.88
C PRO A 235 -3.63 -1.80 -20.07
N PRO A 236 -3.71 -2.66 -21.10
CA PRO A 236 -4.90 -3.47 -21.37
C PRO A 236 -5.16 -4.55 -20.31
N VAL A 237 -4.18 -4.84 -19.44
CA VAL A 237 -4.31 -5.85 -18.37
C VAL A 237 -4.50 -5.12 -17.05
N GLY A 238 -5.62 -5.37 -16.37
CA GLY A 238 -5.94 -4.79 -15.07
C GLY A 238 -6.49 -3.37 -15.13
N SER A 239 -7.04 -2.94 -16.27
CA SER A 239 -7.74 -1.65 -16.41
C SER A 239 -9.08 -1.86 -17.12
N GLU A 240 -10.15 -1.34 -16.54
CA GLU A 240 -11.52 -1.46 -17.03
C GLU A 240 -12.34 -0.21 -16.65
N VAL A 241 -13.55 -0.09 -17.21
CA VAL A 241 -14.48 1.02 -17.00
C VAL A 241 -15.63 0.62 -16.10
#